data_AF-A0A7X8WNN5-F1
#
_entry.id   AF-A0A7X8WNN5-F1
#
_cell.length_a   1.000
_cell.length_b   1.000
_cell.length_c   1.000
_cell.angle_alpha   90.00
_cell.angle_beta   90.00
_cell.angle_gamma   90.00
#
_symmetry.space_group_name_H-M   'P 1'
#
loop_
_entity.id
_entity.type
_entity.pdbx_description
1 polymer ?
#
loop_
_entity_poly.entity_id
_entity_poly.type
_entity_poly.pdbx_seq_one_letter_code
_entity_poly.pdbx_strand_id
1 'polypeptide(L)'
;MANMTEELKVDEYGRILNDPTHDESPSHGNSPAAWALVMLVLVGLVIAGISALASGWVIMWIGIAIAVLGLPVGFFMRLAGKGANGDYKDS
;
A
#
# COMPACT_ATOMS: atom_id res chain seq x y z
N MET A 1 39.43 14.26 -16.98
CA MET A 1 38.13 14.77 -17.45
C MET A 1 37.17 13.61 -17.42
N ALA A 2 36.16 13.63 -16.54
CA ALA A 2 35.12 12.60 -16.58
C ALA A 2 34.44 12.68 -17.96
N ASN A 3 34.40 11.56 -18.66
CA ASN A 3 33.78 11.47 -19.98
C ASN A 3 32.27 11.69 -19.77
N MET A 4 31.72 12.78 -20.30
CA MET A 4 30.31 13.21 -20.14
C MET A 4 29.30 12.27 -20.81
N THR A 5 29.71 11.06 -21.17
CA THR A 5 28.89 10.00 -21.74
C THR A 5 28.58 8.98 -20.65
N GLU A 6 27.85 9.37 -19.61
CA GLU A 6 27.10 8.36 -18.87
C GLU A 6 26.20 7.65 -19.88
N GLU A 7 26.41 6.35 -20.04
CA GLU A 7 25.71 5.50 -20.98
C GLU A 7 24.20 5.57 -20.67
N LEU A 8 23.43 6.28 -21.49
CA LEU A 8 21.98 6.37 -21.37
C LEU A 8 21.40 4.96 -21.48
N LYS A 9 20.95 4.40 -20.36
CA LYS A 9 20.26 3.11 -20.36
C LYS A 9 18.85 3.35 -20.88
N VAL A 10 18.55 2.88 -22.08
CA VAL A 10 17.24 3.07 -22.71
C VAL A 10 16.48 1.74 -22.70
N ASP A 11 15.23 1.74 -22.24
CA ASP A 11 14.36 0.56 -22.32
C ASP A 11 13.83 0.33 -23.75
N GLU A 12 13.19 -0.81 -23.98
CA GLU A 12 12.59 -1.16 -25.28
C GLU A 12 11.48 -0.17 -25.74
N TYR A 13 11.00 0.68 -24.84
CA TYR A 13 9.99 1.72 -25.08
C TYR A 13 10.60 3.12 -25.27
N GLY A 14 11.94 3.26 -25.28
CA GLY A 14 12.62 4.53 -25.48
C GLY A 14 12.73 5.40 -24.22
N ARG A 15 12.47 4.87 -23.02
CA ARG A 15 12.62 5.61 -21.75
C ARG A 15 14.05 5.56 -21.23
N ILE A 16 14.53 6.69 -20.73
CA ILE A 16 15.85 6.84 -20.12
C ILE A 16 15.77 6.37 -18.66
N LEU A 17 16.40 5.24 -18.36
CA LEU A 17 16.36 4.57 -17.06
C LEU A 17 17.27 5.20 -16.00
N ASN A 18 18.18 6.08 -16.41
CA ASN A 18 19.11 6.80 -15.53
C ASN A 18 18.87 8.32 -15.52
N ASP A 19 17.64 8.74 -15.87
CA ASP A 19 17.22 10.13 -15.75
C ASP A 19 16.98 10.47 -14.26
N PRO A 20 17.66 11.48 -13.69
CA PRO A 20 17.48 11.89 -12.30
C PRO A 20 16.06 12.38 -11.97
N THR A 21 15.22 12.66 -12.98
CA THR A 21 13.79 12.96 -12.81
C THR A 21 12.88 11.72 -12.77
N HIS A 22 13.43 10.53 -13.07
CA HIS A 22 12.71 9.25 -13.12
C HIS A 22 13.11 8.27 -12.00
N ASP A 23 13.86 8.71 -10.99
CA ASP A 23 14.29 7.91 -9.82
C ASP A 23 13.16 7.67 -8.78
N GLU A 24 11.92 7.54 -9.24
CA GLU A 24 10.85 7.02 -8.40
C GLU A 24 10.87 5.50 -8.46
N SER A 25 11.52 4.91 -7.45
CA SER A 25 11.29 3.50 -7.14
C SER A 25 9.79 3.19 -7.16
N PRO A 26 9.34 2.05 -7.74
CA PRO A 26 7.92 1.64 -7.75
C PRO A 26 7.27 1.40 -6.38
N SER A 27 7.89 1.88 -5.29
CA SER A 27 7.47 1.85 -3.90
C SER A 27 6.34 2.87 -3.59
N HIS A 28 5.58 3.31 -4.58
CA HIS A 28 4.40 4.14 -4.40
C HIS A 28 3.24 3.31 -3.85
N GLY A 29 2.86 3.52 -2.57
CA GLY A 29 1.54 3.31 -1.94
C GLY A 29 0.78 1.98 -2.12
N ASN A 30 1.26 1.05 -2.95
CA ASN A 30 0.56 -0.12 -3.45
C ASN A 30 1.03 -1.40 -2.74
N SER A 31 1.68 -1.25 -1.59
CA SER A 31 2.03 -2.43 -0.79
C SER A 31 0.74 -3.13 -0.33
N PRO A 32 0.69 -4.47 -0.36
CA PRO A 32 -0.45 -5.21 0.18
C PRO A 32 -0.76 -4.86 1.64
N ALA A 33 0.25 -4.46 2.41
CA ALA A 33 0.08 -4.01 3.79
C ALA A 33 -0.68 -2.69 3.90
N ALA A 34 -0.40 -1.72 3.00
CA ALA A 34 -1.10 -0.44 2.99
C ALA A 34 -2.59 -0.62 2.67
N TRP A 35 -2.91 -1.48 1.68
CA TRP A 35 -4.29 -1.69 1.24
C TRP A 35 -5.11 -2.59 2.15
N ALA A 36 -4.51 -3.47 2.94
CA ALA A 36 -5.26 -4.37 3.82
C ALA A 36 -6.06 -3.62 4.90
N LEU A 37 -5.43 -2.61 5.53
CA LEU A 37 -6.12 -1.75 6.50
C LEU A 37 -7.30 -1.02 5.84
N VAL A 38 -7.05 -0.41 4.67
CA VAL A 38 -8.06 0.33 3.92
C VAL A 38 -9.26 -0.56 3.60
N MET A 39 -9.03 -1.77 3.08
CA MET A 39 -10.11 -2.70 2.76
C MET A 39 -10.92 -3.11 3.99
N LEU A 40 -10.28 -3.41 5.12
CA LEU A 40 -10.97 -3.78 6.35
C LEU A 40 -11.84 -2.64 6.88
N VAL A 41 -11.32 -1.41 6.88
CA VAL A 41 -12.09 -0.23 7.30
C VAL A 41 -13.25 0.03 6.35
N LEU A 42 -13.04 0.02 5.03
CA LEU A 42 -14.10 0.25 4.05
C LEU A 42 -15.21 -0.79 4.14
N VAL A 43 -14.87 -2.08 4.18
CA VAL A 43 -15.86 -3.17 4.31
C VAL A 43 -16.63 -3.05 5.62
N GLY A 44 -15.94 -2.82 6.73
CA GLY A 44 -16.57 -2.66 8.05
C GLY A 44 -17.54 -1.48 8.10
N LEU A 45 -17.14 -0.33 7.54
CA LEU A 45 -17.98 0.87 7.47
C LEU A 45 -19.19 0.70 6.55
N VAL A 46 -19.05 0.01 5.42
CA VAL A 46 -20.19 -0.30 4.54
C VAL A 46 -21.21 -1.18 5.26
N ILE A 47 -20.75 -2.24 5.94
CA ILE A 47 -21.63 -3.12 6.74
C ILE A 47 -22.30 -2.32 7.85
N ALA A 48 -21.54 -1.52 8.60
CA ALA A 48 -22.09 -0.72 9.69
C ALA A 48 -23.12 0.30 9.21
N GLY A 49 -22.84 1.00 8.10
CA GLY A 49 -23.72 2.00 7.51
C GLY A 49 -25.04 1.40 7.01
N ILE A 50 -24.98 0.32 6.22
CA ILE A 50 -26.20 -0.38 5.75
C ILE A 50 -27.02 -0.88 6.94
N SER A 51 -26.36 -1.46 7.94
CA SER A 51 -27.03 -2.00 9.11
C SER A 51 -27.69 -0.94 9.99
N ALA A 52 -27.06 0.23 10.14
CA ALA A 52 -27.63 1.35 10.88
C ALA A 52 -28.92 1.85 10.22
N LEU A 53 -28.97 1.91 8.89
CA LEU A 53 -30.19 2.26 8.13
C LEU A 53 -31.31 1.22 8.31
N ALA A 54 -30.95 -0.04 8.53
CA ALA A 54 -31.89 -1.15 8.74
C ALA A 54 -32.28 -1.37 10.23
N SER A 55 -31.86 -0.49 11.16
CA SER A 55 -31.99 -0.71 12.63
C SER A 55 -31.37 -2.03 13.12
N GLY A 56 -30.41 -2.59 12.38
CA GLY A 56 -29.69 -3.80 12.74
C GLY A 56 -28.55 -3.50 13.72
N TRP A 57 -28.86 -3.29 15.00
CA TRP A 57 -27.82 -2.89 15.96
C TRP A 57 -26.70 -3.92 16.12
N VAL A 58 -27.01 -5.21 16.07
CA VAL A 58 -26.01 -6.28 16.17
C VAL A 58 -25.04 -6.26 14.99
N ILE A 59 -25.57 -6.22 13.76
CA ILE A 59 -24.74 -6.24 12.53
C ILE A 59 -23.94 -4.95 12.40
N MET A 60 -24.46 -3.82 12.90
CA MET A 60 -23.71 -2.56 12.95
C MET A 60 -22.43 -2.72 13.80
N TRP A 61 -22.54 -3.30 15.00
CA TRP A 61 -21.39 -3.54 15.86
C TRP A 61 -20.40 -4.54 15.27
N ILE A 62 -20.88 -5.53 14.52
CA ILE A 62 -20.00 -6.45 13.75
C ILE A 62 -19.21 -5.67 12.70
N GLY A 63 -19.85 -4.78 11.94
CA GLY A 63 -19.17 -3.92 10.96
C GLY A 63 -18.12 -3.01 11.60
N ILE A 64 -18.44 -2.41 12.74
CA ILE A 64 -17.49 -1.60 13.51
C ILE A 64 -16.30 -2.44 13.98
N ALA A 65 -16.54 -3.65 14.51
CA ALA A 65 -15.48 -4.55 14.92
C ALA A 65 -14.54 -4.91 13.75
N ILE A 66 -15.08 -5.19 12.56
CA ILE A 66 -14.30 -5.45 11.35
C ILE A 66 -13.41 -4.25 10.98
N ALA A 67 -13.95 -3.02 11.05
CA ALA A 67 -13.17 -1.82 10.76
C ALA A 67 -11.99 -1.64 11.74
N VAL A 68 -12.22 -1.89 13.04
CA VAL A 68 -11.18 -1.77 14.07
C VAL A 68 -10.11 -2.86 13.94
N LEU A 69 -10.48 -4.07 13.50
CA LEU A 69 -9.54 -5.17 13.25
C LEU A 69 -8.49 -4.86 12.17
N GLY A 70 -8.70 -3.83 11.34
CA GLY A 70 -7.69 -3.36 10.39
C GLY A 70 -6.38 -2.91 11.05
N LEU A 71 -6.45 -2.33 12.26
CA LEU A 71 -5.28 -1.84 13.00
C LEU A 71 -4.28 -2.96 13.36
N PRO A 72 -4.69 -4.06 14.02
CA PRO A 72 -3.78 -5.17 14.28
C PRO A 72 -3.31 -5.86 13.01
N VAL A 73 -4.13 -5.95 11.96
CA VAL A 73 -3.72 -6.54 10.67
C VAL A 73 -2.55 -5.77 10.05
N GLY A 74 -2.60 -4.43 10.06
CA GLY A 74 -1.47 -3.60 9.61
C GLY A 74 -0.19 -3.85 10.42
N PHE A 75 -0.30 -4.07 11.73
CA PHE A 75 0.82 -4.44 12.59
C PHE A 75 1.40 -5.82 12.21
N PHE A 76 0.56 -6.84 12.02
CA PHE A 76 1.01 -8.17 11.61
C PHE A 76 1.66 -8.17 10.23
N MET A 77 1.18 -7.36 9.30
CA MET A 77 1.77 -7.25 7.96
C MET A 77 3.12 -6.55 7.95
N ARG A 78 3.34 -5.60 8.87
CA ARG A 78 4.66 -5.03 9.14
C ARG A 78 5.62 -6.10 9.65
N LEU A 79 5.15 -6.98 10.55
CA LEU A 79 5.95 -8.08 11.08
C LEU A 79 6.28 -9.14 10.01
N ALA A 80 5.38 -9.34 9.06
CA ALA A 80 5.54 -10.28 7.95
C ALA A 80 6.40 -9.74 6.79
N GLY A 81 7.10 -8.60 6.96
CA GLY A 81 7.99 -8.02 5.95
C GLY A 81 7.27 -7.43 4.73
N LYS A 82 5.95 -7.23 4.80
CA LYS A 82 5.14 -6.63 3.72
C LYS A 82 4.94 -5.11 3.86
N GLY A 83 5.56 -4.50 4.87
CA GLY A 83 5.53 -3.05 5.08
C GLY A 83 6.44 -2.29 4.11
N ALA A 84 6.25 -0.97 4.00
CA ALA A 84 6.99 -0.09 3.08
C ALA A 84 8.50 0.05 3.34
N ASN A 85 9.07 -0.72 4.28
CA ASN A 85 10.50 -0.76 4.57
C ASN A 85 11.12 -1.97 3.89
N GLY A 86 10.99 -2.05 2.56
CA GLY A 86 11.86 -2.92 1.77
C GLY A 86 13.26 -2.32 1.85
N ASP A 87 14.13 -2.94 2.62
CA ASP A 87 15.54 -2.59 2.68
C ASP A 87 16.10 -2.53 1.25
N TYR A 88 16.50 -1.34 0.79
CA TYR A 88 17.46 -1.23 -0.30
C TYR A 88 18.80 -1.73 0.24
N LYS A 89 18.96 -3.06 0.25
CA LYS A 89 20.28 -3.67 0.30
C LYS A 89 20.79 -3.68 -1.12
N ASP A 90 21.58 -2.67 -1.43
CA ASP A 90 22.52 -2.72 -2.54
C ASP A 90 23.37 -3.99 -2.39
N SER A 91 23.14 -4.96 -3.27
CA SER A 91 23.94 -6.17 -3.47
C SER A 91 24.33 -6.29 -4.93
#